data_AF-A0A971M032-F1
#
_entry.id   AF-A0A971M032-F1
#
_cell.length_a   1.000
_cell.length_b   1.000
_cell.length_c   1.000
_cell.angle_alpha   90.00
_cell.angle_beta   90.00
_cell.angle_gamma   90.00
#
_symmetry.space_group_name_H-M   'P 1'
#
loop_
_entity.id
_entity.type
_entity.pdbx_description
1 polymer ?
#
loop_
_entity_poly.entity_id
_entity_poly.type
_entity_poly.pdbx_seq_one_letter_code
_entity_poly.pdbx_strand_id
1 'polypeptide(L)'
;MRKIILFFKKLYRKNKDTARIELGPLKMFMEKTYTYHHPHELSLYIPRVEIRERVETPFFTKTKETLYNSITIVDAPQHPLADEGNDNQIIEIN
;
A
#
# COMPACT_ATOMS: atom_id res chain seq x y z
N MET A 1 -34.44 -21.00 25.18
CA MET A 1 -33.84 -21.09 23.82
C MET A 1 -33.62 -19.70 23.20
N ARG A 2 -32.63 -18.91 23.66
CA ARG A 2 -32.33 -17.57 23.09
C ARG A 2 -30.84 -17.14 23.16
N LYS A 3 -29.91 -18.08 23.38
CA LYS A 3 -28.47 -17.75 23.54
C LYS A 3 -27.56 -18.14 22.36
N ILE A 4 -28.07 -18.88 21.37
CA ILE A 4 -27.25 -19.44 20.27
C ILE A 4 -27.12 -18.54 19.03
N ILE A 5 -28.01 -17.56 18.85
CA ILE A 5 -28.05 -16.74 17.61
C ILE A 5 -27.11 -15.52 17.65
N LEU A 6 -26.54 -15.17 18.82
CA LEU A 6 -25.66 -14.00 18.97
C LEU A 6 -24.16 -14.32 18.79
N PHE A 7 -23.77 -15.59 18.71
CA PHE A 7 -22.36 -15.98 18.54
C PHE A 7 -21.89 -16.04 17.07
N PHE A 8 -22.79 -16.26 16.11
CA PHE A 8 -22.43 -16.35 14.68
C PHE A 8 -22.44 -15.01 13.93
N LYS A 9 -22.90 -13.92 14.56
CA LYS A 9 -22.83 -12.56 13.99
C LYS A 9 -21.59 -11.79 14.38
N LYS A 10 -20.74 -12.35 15.24
CA LYS A 10 -19.44 -11.78 15.57
C LYS A 10 -18.44 -12.22 14.49
N LEU A 11 -18.05 -11.25 13.67
CA LEU A 11 -16.63 -11.02 13.33
C LEU A 11 -16.03 -11.60 12.03
N TYR A 12 -16.77 -11.72 10.92
CA TYR A 12 -16.12 -11.58 9.60
C TYR A 12 -15.98 -10.08 9.26
N ARG A 13 -15.19 -9.34 10.04
CA ARG A 13 -14.69 -8.03 9.58
C ARG A 13 -13.66 -8.34 8.52
N LYS A 14 -14.05 -8.20 7.24
CA LYS A 14 -13.09 -8.22 6.14
C LYS A 14 -12.24 -6.96 6.26
N ASN A 15 -10.93 -7.14 6.41
CA ASN A 15 -9.98 -6.05 6.33
C ASN A 15 -9.89 -5.56 4.89
N LYS A 16 -9.61 -4.28 4.72
CA LYS A 16 -9.60 -3.61 3.42
C LYS A 16 -8.45 -2.64 3.34
N ASP A 17 -7.55 -2.87 2.39
CA ASP A 17 -6.49 -1.93 2.03
C ASP A 17 -6.87 -1.24 0.72
N THR A 18 -6.66 0.07 0.67
CA THR A 18 -6.90 0.86 -0.54
C THR A 18 -5.70 1.75 -0.83
N ALA A 19 -5.18 1.68 -2.04
CA ALA A 19 -4.16 2.58 -2.55
C ALA A 19 -4.69 3.33 -3.78
N ARG A 20 -4.45 4.63 -3.84
CA ARG A 20 -4.85 5.49 -4.96
C ARG A 20 -3.71 6.42 -5.33
N ILE A 21 -3.38 6.48 -6.62
CA ILE A 21 -2.42 7.42 -7.19
C ILE A 21 -3.12 8.23 -8.27
N GLU A 22 -2.97 9.55 -8.21
CA GLU A 22 -3.45 10.49 -9.23
C GLU A 22 -2.32 11.42 -9.65
N LEU A 23 -1.88 11.32 -10.91
CA LEU A 23 -0.78 12.08 -11.49
C LEU A 23 -1.20 12.61 -12.86
N GLY A 24 -1.73 13.83 -12.90
CA GLY A 24 -2.31 14.40 -14.13
C GLY A 24 -3.44 13.50 -14.67
N PRO A 25 -3.36 12.99 -15.92
CA PRO A 25 -4.34 12.06 -16.46
C PRO A 25 -4.21 10.63 -15.90
N LEU A 26 -3.09 10.28 -15.27
CA LEU A 26 -2.88 8.94 -14.73
C LEU A 26 -3.66 8.77 -13.42
N LYS A 27 -4.58 7.81 -13.40
CA LYS A 27 -5.32 7.41 -12.20
C LYS A 27 -5.14 5.92 -11.99
N MET A 28 -4.60 5.52 -10.85
CA MET A 28 -4.42 4.13 -10.45
C MET A 28 -5.12 3.88 -9.13
N PHE A 29 -5.77 2.72 -9.03
CA PHE A 29 -6.50 2.31 -7.85
C PHE A 29 -6.25 0.84 -7.58
N MET A 30 -6.02 0.50 -6.32
CA MET A 30 -5.94 -0.87 -5.84
C MET A 30 -6.79 -1.02 -4.59
N GLU A 31 -7.56 -2.10 -4.56
CA GLU A 31 -8.35 -2.51 -3.41
C GLU A 31 -8.08 -3.98 -3.11
N LYS A 32 -7.70 -4.28 -1.86
CA LYS A 32 -7.48 -5.63 -1.38
C LYS A 32 -8.40 -5.91 -0.22
N THR A 33 -9.18 -6.98 -0.31
CA THR A 33 -10.07 -7.44 0.77
C THR A 33 -9.57 -8.78 1.29
N TYR A 34 -9.39 -8.91 2.61
CA TYR A 34 -8.82 -10.12 3.22
C TYR A 34 -9.47 -10.44 4.57
N THR A 35 -9.36 -11.70 4.98
CA THR A 35 -10.00 -12.25 6.19
C THR A 35 -9.02 -12.56 7.31
N TYR A 36 -7.72 -12.44 7.07
CA TYR A 36 -6.68 -12.73 8.06
C TYR A 36 -6.42 -11.51 8.94
N HIS A 37 -6.04 -11.76 10.19
CA HIS A 37 -5.79 -10.72 11.21
C HIS A 37 -4.35 -10.22 11.25
N HIS A 38 -3.45 -10.82 10.46
CA HIS A 38 -2.04 -10.43 10.45
C HIS A 38 -1.81 -9.21 9.55
N PRO A 39 -0.85 -8.35 9.92
CA PRO A 39 -0.46 -7.25 9.04
C PRO A 39 0.14 -7.79 7.74
N HIS A 40 -0.17 -7.15 6.61
CA HIS A 40 0.32 -7.55 5.30
C HIS A 40 1.07 -6.42 4.64
N GLU A 41 2.17 -6.75 3.97
CA GLU A 41 2.86 -5.77 3.13
C GLU A 41 2.09 -5.56 1.82
N LEU A 42 2.00 -4.29 1.43
CA LEU A 42 1.42 -3.83 0.18
C LEU A 42 2.34 -2.74 -0.39
N SER A 43 2.87 -3.00 -1.58
CA SER A 43 3.81 -2.09 -2.22
C SER A 43 3.39 -1.84 -3.68
N LEU A 44 3.26 -0.58 -4.06
CA LEU A 44 2.94 -0.12 -5.40
C LEU A 44 4.11 0.69 -5.95
N TYR A 45 4.64 0.25 -7.08
CA TYR A 45 5.81 0.85 -7.72
C TYR A 45 5.44 1.40 -9.10
N ILE A 46 5.69 2.69 -9.31
CA ILE A 46 5.64 3.31 -10.63
C ILE A 46 7.06 3.82 -10.96
N PRO A 47 7.81 3.08 -11.78
CA PRO A 47 9.21 3.41 -12.08
C PRO A 47 9.38 4.79 -12.71
N ARG A 48 8.47 5.16 -13.62
CA ARG A 48 8.50 6.44 -14.33
C ARG A 48 7.12 6.80 -14.88
N VAL A 49 6.73 8.06 -14.72
CA VAL A 49 5.56 8.68 -15.37
C VAL A 49 6.05 9.88 -16.16
N GLU A 50 5.66 9.91 -17.43
CA GLU A 50 6.02 10.99 -18.34
C GLU A 50 4.77 11.54 -18.99
N ILE A 51 4.48 12.82 -18.72
CA ILE A 51 3.32 13.53 -19.23
C ILE A 51 3.84 14.65 -20.12
N ARG A 52 3.51 14.60 -21.41
CA ARG A 52 3.86 15.62 -22.40
C ARG A 52 2.58 16.26 -22.92
N GLU A 53 2.41 17.54 -22.67
CA GLU A 53 1.28 18.34 -23.14
C GLU A 53 1.82 19.30 -24.21
N ARG A 54 1.27 19.23 -25.43
CA ARG A 54 1.60 20.15 -26.52
C ARG A 54 0.35 20.94 -26.87
N VAL A 55 0.46 22.26 -26.77
CA VAL A 55 -0.58 23.20 -27.19
C VAL A 55 -0.08 23.91 -28.44
N GLU A 56 -0.81 23.74 -29.54
CA GLU A 56 -0.56 24.43 -30.79
C GLU A 56 -1.65 25.46 -31.04
N THR A 57 -1.23 26.69 -31.31
CA THR A 57 -2.10 27.77 -31.76
C THR A 57 -1.46 28.41 -33.00
N PRO A 58 -2.21 29.19 -33.80
CA PRO A 58 -1.65 29.92 -34.94
C PRO A 58 -0.51 30.89 -34.58
N PHE A 59 -0.41 31.29 -33.31
CA PHE A 59 0.52 32.34 -32.85
C PHE A 59 1.71 31.78 -32.07
N PHE A 60 1.56 30.62 -31.45
CA PHE A 60 2.65 29.98 -30.71
C PHE A 60 2.41 28.48 -30.52
N THR A 61 3.51 27.77 -30.29
CA THR A 61 3.52 26.40 -29.79
C THR A 61 4.08 26.40 -28.38
N LYS A 62 3.42 25.70 -27.46
CA LYS A 62 3.89 25.49 -26.09
C LYS A 62 3.94 24.01 -25.79
N THR A 63 5.09 23.55 -25.32
CA THR A 63 5.28 22.19 -24.80
C THR A 63 5.50 22.26 -23.30
N LYS A 64 4.77 21.44 -22.56
CA LYS A 64 4.97 21.22 -21.12
C LYS A 64 5.27 19.74 -20.90
N GLU A 65 6.41 19.48 -20.28
CA GLU A 65 6.82 18.13 -19.91
C GLU A 65 6.82 18.01 -18.39
N THR A 66 6.23 16.94 -17.88
CA THR A 66 6.23 16.60 -16.45
C THR A 66 6.71 15.17 -16.30
N LEU A 67 7.81 15.02 -15.57
CA LEU A 67 8.47 13.74 -15.33
C LEU A 67 8.39 13.42 -13.83
N TYR A 68 7.82 12.28 -13.50
CA TYR A 68 7.91 11.70 -12.16
C TYR A 68 8.73 10.42 -12.24
N ASN A 69 9.71 10.26 -11.36
CA ASN A 69 10.54 9.08 -11.28
C ASN A 69 10.36 8.41 -9.93
N SER A 70 10.40 7.07 -9.91
CA SER A 70 10.42 6.26 -8.68
C SER A 70 9.29 6.59 -7.71
N ILE A 71 8.05 6.65 -8.19
CA ILE A 71 6.89 6.86 -7.31
C ILE A 71 6.55 5.54 -6.65
N THR A 72 6.55 5.52 -5.32
CA THR A 72 6.31 4.31 -4.54
C THR A 72 5.31 4.57 -3.42
N ILE A 73 4.37 3.66 -3.23
CA ILE A 73 3.56 3.57 -2.01
C ILE A 73 3.91 2.23 -1.36
N VAL A 74 4.34 2.26 -0.11
CA VAL A 74 4.66 1.07 0.68
C VAL A 74 3.88 1.14 1.97
N ASP A 75 3.09 0.11 2.21
CA ASP A 75 2.51 -0.25 3.49
C ASP A 75 3.22 -1.51 3.94
N ALA A 76 4.21 -1.36 4.82
CA ALA A 76 5.02 -2.45 5.36
C ALA A 76 4.80 -2.51 6.87
N PRO A 77 3.75 -3.20 7.33
CA PRO A 77 3.53 -3.32 8.75
C PRO A 77 4.62 -4.20 9.35
N GLN A 78 5.38 -3.62 10.29
CA GLN A 78 6.39 -4.34 11.03
C GLN A 78 5.73 -5.47 11.82
N HIS A 79 6.31 -6.67 11.79
CA HIS A 79 6.06 -7.65 12.85
C HIS A 79 6.33 -6.94 14.20
N PRO A 80 5.55 -7.18 15.26
CA PRO A 80 6.07 -6.91 16.59
C PRO A 80 7.42 -7.64 16.66
N LEU A 81 8.48 -6.91 17.01
CA LEU A 81 9.78 -7.50 17.32
C LEU A 81 9.49 -8.74 18.15
N ALA A 82 9.94 -9.91 17.67
CA ALA A 82 9.75 -11.16 18.37
C ALA A 82 10.05 -10.91 19.85
N ASP A 83 9.09 -11.28 20.70
CA ASP A 83 9.10 -11.14 22.15
C ASP A 83 10.53 -11.05 22.70
N GLU A 84 10.86 -9.92 23.33
CA GLU A 84 11.91 -9.84 24.32
C GLU A 84 11.55 -10.85 25.43
N GLY A 85 12.00 -12.09 25.28
CA GLY A 85 11.42 -13.20 26.02
C GLY A 85 12.31 -14.43 26.12
N ASN A 86 13.57 -14.21 26.52
CA ASN A 86 14.36 -15.14 27.33
C ASN A 86 14.62 -16.55 26.75
N ASP A 87 15.78 -16.75 26.12
CA ASP A 87 16.48 -18.03 26.24
C ASP A 87 18.00 -17.86 26.12
N ASN A 88 18.69 -18.43 27.10
CA ASN A 88 20.13 -18.37 27.33
C ASN A 88 20.94 -18.72 26.07
N GLN A 89 21.56 -17.72 25.43
CA GLN A 89 22.72 -17.95 24.58
C GLN A 89 23.96 -17.38 25.26
N ILE A 90 24.73 -18.29 25.86
CA ILE A 90 26.12 -18.04 26.22
C ILE A 90 26.87 -17.87 24.90
N ILE A 91 27.38 -16.67 24.66
CA ILE A 91 28.30 -16.39 23.54
C ILE A 91 29.71 -16.44 24.15
N GLU A 92 30.41 -17.55 23.93
CA GLU A 92 31.87 -17.60 24.09
C GLU A 92 32.52 -16.83 22.94
N ILE A 93 33.43 -15.92 23.27
CA ILE A 93 34.23 -15.15 22.32
C ILE A 93 35.66 -15.69 22.37
N ASN A 94 36.15 -16.21 21.24
CA ASN A 94 37.58 -16.32 20.92
C ASN A 94 37.98 -15.17 20.00
#